data_AF-A0A2W4LRN2-F1
#
_entry.id   AF-A0A2W4LRN2-F1
#
_cell.length_a   1.000
_cell.length_b   1.000
_cell.length_c   1.000
_cell.angle_alpha   90.00
_cell.angle_beta   90.00
_cell.angle_gamma   90.00
#
_symmetry.space_group_name_H-M   'P 1'
#
loop_
_entity.id
_entity.type
_entity.pdbx_description
1 polymer ?
#
loop_
_entity_poly.entity_id
_entity_poly.type
_entity_poly.pdbx_seq_one_letter_code
_entity_poly.pdbx_strand_id
1 'polypeptide(L)'
;MPFDSNFWFLELHDERLARLGRLAERYFQDDPATSIVKLRQLAELLSRITAARHALYEGGTFDETLRRLRLERVLPRGVADLFHTVRKLGNAAVHDAKGTHRDALTALKLARQLSIWFHRTYGNAPDFDPGPFLPPREPADATAALVAEIAELRRVVAESQEALSRARREAEELARARAVQPIYSTVDPRYISLALSEEPKEPEIEGAEVEARLAELQAAAEQAPASEALGLIQRGEEAASRIDLDEAATRELIDQQLRDAEWEVDTKTLRYSSGTRPVKGRNLAIAEWPTADGVADYALFVGTKLVGVVEAKRKRKNVSAAIDQAERYSKGFLASPDFEFAGGPWGDYKVPFVFAANGRPYLKQIETESGVWFRDTRRAANLRRALVAWPTPDGLSNRLEVDQDASAAALKAMPFEFGFPLRDYQRKAIQAVESALEEDRRAMLLAMATGTGKTKLAIALLYRLLATKRFRRICFVVDRSALGHQAAAEFSTTKVVSGKAFADIFGLKKLGDVTPESETRVHICTIQSLVKRVLYAADPSEAPPIDQYDLVVVDECHR
;
A
#
# COMPACT_ATOMS: atom_id res chain seq x y z
N MET A 1 16.96 -2.54 -35.63
CA MET A 1 16.99 -3.17 -34.29
C MET A 1 15.82 -2.58 -33.51
N PRO A 2 14.81 -3.35 -33.09
CA PRO A 2 13.59 -2.78 -32.49
C PRO A 2 13.68 -2.53 -30.97
N PHE A 3 14.88 -2.50 -30.36
CA PHE A 3 15.06 -2.56 -28.89
C PHE A 3 15.61 -1.28 -28.26
N ASP A 4 15.21 -0.10 -28.74
CA ASP A 4 15.75 1.19 -28.24
C ASP A 4 14.86 1.87 -27.17
N SER A 5 13.78 1.21 -26.71
CA SER A 5 12.83 1.77 -25.73
C SER A 5 12.37 0.72 -24.74
N ASN A 6 12.10 1.08 -23.49
CA ASN A 6 11.52 0.19 -22.49
C ASN A 6 10.05 -0.20 -22.80
N PHE A 7 9.41 0.44 -23.78
CA PHE A 7 7.98 0.32 -24.08
C PHE A 7 7.67 -0.19 -25.49
N TRP A 8 8.69 -0.64 -26.24
CA TRP A 8 8.56 -1.03 -27.66
C TRP A 8 7.44 -2.07 -27.90
N PHE A 9 7.24 -3.01 -26.98
CA PHE A 9 6.26 -4.10 -27.12
C PHE A 9 4.81 -3.64 -27.05
N LEU A 10 4.55 -2.39 -26.63
CA LEU A 10 3.19 -1.85 -26.58
C LEU A 10 2.61 -1.52 -27.97
N GLU A 11 3.46 -1.43 -29.02
CA GLU A 11 3.01 -1.24 -30.41
C GLU A 11 2.05 -2.34 -30.86
N LEU A 12 2.18 -3.56 -30.30
CA LEU A 12 1.30 -4.69 -30.55
C LEU A 12 -0.14 -4.48 -30.05
N HIS A 13 -0.33 -3.52 -29.13
CA HIS A 13 -1.64 -3.22 -28.54
C HIS A 13 -2.21 -1.91 -29.06
N ASP A 14 -1.38 -0.86 -29.05
CA ASP A 14 -1.71 0.49 -29.52
C ASP A 14 -0.42 1.29 -29.71
N GLU A 15 -0.19 1.82 -30.92
CA GLU A 15 1.00 2.61 -31.24
C GLU A 15 1.16 3.83 -30.32
N ARG A 16 0.04 4.41 -29.85
CA ARG A 16 0.05 5.57 -28.96
C ARG A 16 0.67 5.26 -27.60
N LEU A 17 0.50 4.03 -27.10
CA LEU A 17 1.13 3.59 -25.86
C LEU A 17 2.66 3.57 -26.00
N ALA A 18 3.18 2.99 -27.07
CA ALA A 18 4.62 2.96 -27.33
C ALA A 18 5.17 4.38 -27.57
N ARG A 19 4.43 5.23 -28.29
CA ARG A 19 4.79 6.64 -28.50
C ARG A 19 4.90 7.42 -27.19
N LEU A 20 3.92 7.29 -26.29
CA LEU A 20 3.95 7.94 -24.97
C LEU A 20 5.16 7.48 -24.14
N GLY A 21 5.48 6.18 -24.16
CA GLY A 21 6.68 5.64 -23.52
C GLY A 21 7.98 6.21 -24.07
N ARG A 22 8.13 6.24 -25.40
CA ARG A 22 9.32 6.83 -26.08
C ARG A 22 9.46 8.32 -25.79
N LEU A 23 8.35 9.07 -25.79
CA LEU A 23 8.36 10.48 -25.45
C LEU A 23 8.81 10.69 -24.01
N ALA A 24 8.32 9.90 -23.06
CA ALA A 24 8.77 9.97 -21.67
C ALA A 24 10.29 9.74 -21.56
N GLU A 25 10.82 8.70 -22.22
CA GLU A 25 12.26 8.41 -22.21
C GLU A 25 13.11 9.51 -22.83
N ARG A 26 12.60 10.18 -23.88
CA ARG A 26 13.27 11.33 -24.50
C ARG A 26 13.26 12.54 -23.59
N TYR A 27 12.09 12.92 -23.07
CA TYR A 27 11.95 14.07 -22.18
C TYR A 27 12.67 13.89 -20.86
N PHE A 28 12.97 12.65 -20.44
CA PHE A 28 13.76 12.40 -19.24
C PHE A 28 15.04 13.24 -19.22
N GLN A 29 15.73 13.41 -20.34
CA GLN A 29 16.98 14.19 -20.38
C GLN A 29 16.73 15.68 -20.11
N ASP A 30 15.78 16.26 -20.83
CA ASP A 30 15.62 17.72 -20.94
C ASP A 30 14.59 18.29 -19.95
N ASP A 31 13.49 17.59 -19.72
CA ASP A 31 12.40 18.00 -18.83
C ASP A 31 11.79 16.80 -18.07
N PRO A 32 12.25 16.55 -16.83
CA PRO A 32 11.77 15.44 -16.02
C PRO A 32 10.29 15.58 -15.65
N ALA A 33 9.75 16.79 -15.53
CA ALA A 33 8.34 16.99 -15.24
C ALA A 33 7.49 16.53 -16.43
N THR A 34 7.84 16.94 -17.65
CA THR A 34 7.18 16.46 -18.87
C THR A 34 7.32 14.95 -19.05
N SER A 35 8.48 14.36 -18.73
CA SER A 35 8.65 12.90 -18.71
C SER A 35 7.61 12.22 -17.81
N ILE A 36 7.42 12.71 -16.58
CA ILE A 36 6.42 12.15 -15.64
C ILE A 36 4.99 12.35 -16.18
N VAL A 37 4.69 13.50 -16.79
CA VAL A 37 3.36 13.75 -17.40
C VAL A 37 3.06 12.74 -18.51
N LYS A 38 4.03 12.44 -19.39
CA LYS A 38 3.86 11.43 -20.45
C LYS A 38 3.65 10.03 -19.89
N LEU A 39 4.32 9.68 -18.79
CA LEU A 39 4.12 8.41 -18.08
C LEU A 39 2.75 8.31 -17.41
N ARG A 40 2.23 9.42 -16.87
CA ARG A 40 0.85 9.49 -16.36
C ARG A 40 -0.16 9.29 -17.49
N GLN A 41 0.04 9.94 -18.65
CA GLN A 41 -0.81 9.75 -19.83
C GLN A 41 -0.79 8.29 -20.32
N LEU A 42 0.39 7.66 -20.32
CA LEU A 42 0.55 6.24 -20.64
C LEU A 42 -0.26 5.36 -19.68
N ALA A 43 -0.11 5.58 -18.38
CA ALA A 43 -0.83 4.83 -17.34
C ALA A 43 -2.35 5.05 -17.42
N GLU A 44 -2.79 6.27 -17.71
CA GLU A 44 -4.20 6.60 -17.92
C GLU A 44 -4.78 5.84 -19.12
N LEU A 45 -4.09 5.85 -20.27
CA LEU A 45 -4.54 5.11 -21.45
C LEU A 45 -4.56 3.59 -21.22
N LEU A 46 -3.53 3.03 -20.56
CA LEU A 46 -3.53 1.62 -20.15
C LEU A 46 -4.75 1.27 -19.29
N SER A 47 -5.11 2.13 -18.34
CA SER A 47 -6.28 1.88 -17.48
C SER A 47 -7.60 1.92 -18.26
N ARG A 48 -7.75 2.83 -19.22
CA ARG A 48 -8.95 2.92 -20.07
C ARG A 48 -9.08 1.71 -20.99
N ILE A 49 -7.97 1.28 -21.60
CA ILE A 49 -7.95 0.07 -22.45
C ILE A 49 -8.25 -1.17 -21.60
N THR A 50 -7.72 -1.26 -20.38
CA THR A 50 -8.04 -2.33 -19.43
C THR A 50 -9.54 -2.35 -19.13
N ALA A 51 -10.15 -1.19 -18.83
CA ALA A 51 -11.59 -1.09 -18.60
C ALA A 51 -12.41 -1.52 -19.82
N ALA A 52 -12.04 -1.07 -21.02
CA ALA A 52 -12.73 -1.44 -22.25
C ALA A 52 -12.67 -2.95 -22.51
N ARG A 53 -11.51 -3.59 -22.31
CA ARG A 53 -11.35 -5.05 -22.46
C ARG A 53 -12.14 -5.90 -21.47
N HIS A 54 -12.68 -5.29 -20.41
CA HIS A 54 -13.53 -5.95 -19.43
C HIS A 54 -14.99 -5.48 -19.47
N ALA A 55 -15.37 -4.73 -20.50
CA ALA A 55 -16.70 -4.13 -20.62
C ALA A 55 -17.06 -3.13 -19.49
N LEU A 56 -16.05 -2.44 -18.92
CA LEU A 56 -16.21 -1.51 -17.79
C LEU A 56 -15.90 -0.05 -18.15
N TYR A 57 -15.69 0.27 -19.43
CA TYR A 57 -15.37 1.63 -19.84
C TYR A 57 -16.66 2.49 -19.95
N GLU A 58 -16.72 3.55 -19.17
CA GLU A 58 -17.84 4.53 -19.19
C GLU A 58 -17.33 5.97 -19.34
N GLY A 59 -16.08 6.14 -19.81
CA GLY A 59 -15.38 7.42 -19.72
C GLY A 59 -15.08 7.84 -18.27
N GLY A 60 -14.89 9.14 -18.08
CA GLY A 60 -14.57 9.75 -16.79
C GLY A 60 -13.07 9.99 -16.57
N THR A 61 -12.72 10.34 -15.35
CA THR A 61 -11.34 10.65 -14.95
C THR A 61 -10.50 9.40 -14.76
N PHE A 62 -9.16 9.57 -14.73
CA PHE A 62 -8.22 8.48 -14.44
C PHE A 62 -8.54 7.79 -13.10
N ASP A 63 -8.89 8.55 -12.07
CA ASP A 63 -9.21 8.01 -10.75
C ASP A 63 -10.51 7.18 -10.74
N GLU A 64 -11.55 7.67 -11.41
CA GLU A 64 -12.83 6.94 -11.54
C GLU A 64 -12.66 5.60 -12.25
N THR A 65 -11.82 5.57 -13.30
CA THR A 65 -11.51 4.35 -14.04
C THR A 65 -10.80 3.32 -13.14
N LEU A 66 -9.77 3.74 -12.40
CA LEU A 66 -9.05 2.86 -11.46
C LEU A 66 -9.97 2.34 -10.34
N ARG A 67 -10.86 3.19 -9.83
CA ARG A 67 -11.83 2.82 -8.80
C ARG A 67 -12.79 1.74 -9.28
N ARG A 68 -13.31 1.87 -10.50
CA ARG A 68 -14.21 0.88 -11.12
C ARG A 68 -13.50 -0.45 -11.35
N LEU A 69 -12.29 -0.43 -11.92
CA LEU A 69 -11.47 -1.63 -12.13
C LEU A 69 -11.14 -2.36 -10.82
N ARG A 70 -10.90 -1.62 -9.73
CA ARG A 70 -10.69 -2.17 -8.39
C ARG A 70 -11.95 -2.80 -7.81
N LEU A 71 -13.10 -2.17 -8.02
CA LEU A 71 -14.39 -2.66 -7.54
C LEU A 71 -14.75 -4.01 -8.17
N GLU A 72 -14.61 -4.10 -9.49
CA GLU A 72 -14.90 -5.31 -10.26
C GLU A 72 -13.79 -6.37 -10.17
N ARG A 73 -12.78 -6.14 -9.32
CA ARG A 73 -11.64 -7.04 -9.08
C ARG A 73 -10.87 -7.41 -10.35
N VAL A 74 -10.90 -6.54 -11.36
CA VAL A 74 -10.13 -6.68 -12.60
C VAL A 74 -8.67 -6.29 -12.37
N LEU A 75 -8.45 -5.29 -11.52
CA LEU A 75 -7.11 -4.79 -11.24
C LEU A 75 -6.57 -5.37 -9.93
N PRO A 76 -5.51 -6.20 -9.96
CA PRO A 76 -4.88 -6.71 -8.75
C PRO A 76 -4.35 -5.55 -7.90
N ARG A 77 -4.45 -5.66 -6.57
CA ARG A 77 -4.05 -4.57 -5.64
C ARG A 77 -2.63 -4.07 -5.89
N GLY A 78 -1.69 -4.99 -6.11
CA GLY A 78 -0.28 -4.64 -6.35
C GLY A 78 -0.03 -3.88 -7.66
N VAL A 79 -0.95 -3.94 -8.62
CA VAL A 79 -0.94 -3.17 -9.88
C VAL A 79 -1.67 -1.84 -9.67
N ALA A 80 -2.78 -1.86 -8.92
CA ALA A 80 -3.50 -0.64 -8.53
C ALA A 80 -2.60 0.35 -7.80
N ASP A 81 -1.74 -0.12 -6.89
CA ASP A 81 -0.75 0.73 -6.20
C ASP A 81 0.27 1.35 -7.16
N LEU A 82 0.69 0.62 -8.20
CA LEU A 82 1.60 1.16 -9.22
C LEU A 82 0.92 2.26 -10.03
N PHE A 83 -0.31 2.02 -10.50
CA PHE A 83 -1.13 3.04 -11.16
C PHE A 83 -1.30 4.27 -10.26
N HIS A 84 -1.57 4.04 -8.97
CA HIS A 84 -1.77 5.11 -8.01
C HIS A 84 -0.49 5.93 -7.79
N THR A 85 0.66 5.28 -7.64
CA THR A 85 1.95 5.95 -7.45
C THR A 85 2.30 6.80 -8.68
N VAL A 86 2.16 6.26 -9.89
CA VAL A 86 2.37 7.02 -11.13
C VAL A 86 1.38 8.18 -11.25
N ARG A 87 0.12 7.99 -10.83
CA ARG A 87 -0.90 9.06 -10.77
C ARG A 87 -0.50 10.18 -9.81
N LYS A 88 -0.07 9.87 -8.57
CA LYS A 88 0.35 10.88 -7.58
C LYS A 88 1.57 11.66 -8.06
N LEU A 89 2.61 10.97 -8.56
CA LEU A 89 3.79 11.61 -9.13
C LEU A 89 3.43 12.53 -10.30
N GLY A 90 2.58 12.08 -11.22
CA GLY A 90 2.16 12.91 -12.35
C GLY A 90 1.26 14.08 -11.99
N ASN A 91 0.37 13.93 -11.01
CA ASN A 91 -0.43 15.07 -10.54
C ASN A 91 0.47 16.15 -9.91
N ALA A 92 1.47 15.76 -9.12
CA ALA A 92 2.45 16.71 -8.57
C ALA A 92 3.24 17.42 -9.68
N ALA A 93 3.69 16.68 -10.70
CA ALA A 93 4.39 17.26 -11.85
C ALA A 93 3.53 18.26 -12.64
N VAL A 94 2.24 17.98 -12.84
CA VAL A 94 1.30 18.88 -13.53
C VAL A 94 1.01 20.14 -12.72
N HIS A 95 0.71 20.00 -11.43
CA HIS A 95 0.24 21.12 -10.61
C HIS A 95 1.37 22.03 -10.10
N ASP A 96 2.52 21.47 -9.75
CA ASP A 96 3.61 22.23 -9.14
C ASP A 96 4.73 22.59 -10.12
N ALA A 97 4.67 22.12 -11.38
CA ALA A 97 5.79 22.14 -12.34
C ALA A 97 7.09 21.57 -11.74
N LYS A 98 6.96 20.70 -10.73
CA LYS A 98 8.04 20.07 -10.00
C LYS A 98 8.09 18.59 -10.34
N GLY A 99 9.20 18.15 -10.87
CA GLY A 99 9.53 16.74 -11.01
C GLY A 99 11.04 16.63 -11.10
N THR A 100 11.66 15.84 -10.22
CA THR A 100 13.10 15.62 -10.34
C THR A 100 13.36 14.53 -11.38
N HIS A 101 14.54 14.52 -12.01
CA HIS A 101 14.99 13.38 -12.84
C HIS A 101 14.91 12.05 -12.11
N ARG A 102 14.94 12.08 -10.78
CA ARG A 102 14.78 10.90 -9.95
C ARG A 102 13.34 10.42 -9.88
N ASP A 103 12.38 11.32 -9.68
CA ASP A 103 10.96 11.00 -9.71
C ASP A 103 10.56 10.48 -11.10
N ALA A 104 11.13 11.07 -12.16
CA ALA A 104 10.99 10.60 -13.53
C ALA A 104 11.55 9.18 -13.71
N LEU A 105 12.70 8.86 -13.10
CA LEU A 105 13.30 7.52 -13.19
C LEU A 105 12.46 6.48 -12.45
N THR A 106 11.97 6.82 -11.25
CA THR A 106 11.03 5.98 -10.52
C THR A 106 9.76 5.75 -11.35
N ALA A 107 9.15 6.81 -11.88
CA ALA A 107 7.96 6.72 -12.71
C ALA A 107 8.20 5.85 -13.96
N LEU A 108 9.36 5.97 -14.62
CA LEU A 108 9.74 5.14 -15.78
C LEU A 108 9.77 3.65 -15.39
N LYS A 109 10.43 3.32 -14.27
CA LYS A 109 10.51 1.93 -13.76
C LYS A 109 9.12 1.38 -13.43
N LEU A 110 8.28 2.15 -12.73
CA LEU A 110 6.92 1.72 -12.35
C LEU A 110 6.00 1.57 -13.58
N ALA A 111 6.03 2.55 -14.49
CA ALA A 111 5.26 2.50 -15.73
C ALA A 111 5.68 1.32 -16.61
N ARG A 112 6.97 1.01 -16.69
CA ARG A 112 7.45 -0.20 -17.39
C ARG A 112 6.85 -1.47 -16.81
N GLN A 113 6.80 -1.60 -15.48
CA GLN A 113 6.17 -2.76 -14.83
C GLN A 113 4.66 -2.84 -15.12
N LEU A 114 3.95 -1.70 -15.14
CA LEU A 114 2.56 -1.64 -15.56
C LEU A 114 2.39 -2.11 -17.01
N SER A 115 3.26 -1.66 -17.91
CA SER A 115 3.26 -2.07 -19.32
C SER A 115 3.54 -3.57 -19.49
N ILE A 116 4.50 -4.13 -18.74
CA ILE A 116 4.80 -5.58 -18.76
C ILE A 116 3.62 -6.39 -18.25
N TRP A 117 3.03 -5.98 -17.12
CA TRP A 117 1.83 -6.60 -16.58
C TRP A 117 0.70 -6.59 -17.62
N PHE A 118 0.46 -5.43 -18.24
CA PHE A 118 -0.54 -5.27 -19.29
C PHE A 118 -0.27 -6.22 -20.46
N HIS A 119 0.96 -6.26 -20.97
CA HIS A 119 1.33 -7.12 -22.09
C HIS A 119 1.20 -8.62 -21.77
N ARG A 120 1.60 -9.06 -20.58
CA ARG A 120 1.43 -10.47 -20.16
C ARG A 120 -0.03 -10.86 -19.98
N THR A 121 -0.87 -9.92 -19.54
CA THR A 121 -2.31 -10.15 -19.33
C THR A 121 -3.08 -10.18 -20.64
N TYR A 122 -2.76 -9.24 -21.54
CA TYR A 122 -3.58 -8.91 -22.71
C TYR A 122 -2.93 -9.24 -24.04
N GLY A 123 -1.66 -9.64 -24.02
CA GLY A 123 -0.91 -10.18 -25.15
C GLY A 123 -0.90 -11.70 -25.17
N ASN A 124 -0.44 -12.26 -26.28
CA ASN A 124 -0.33 -13.71 -26.48
C ASN A 124 1.01 -14.29 -25.96
N ALA A 125 1.59 -13.68 -24.93
CA ALA A 125 2.92 -14.03 -24.40
C ALA A 125 2.97 -13.92 -22.85
N PRO A 126 2.42 -14.90 -22.10
CA PRO A 126 2.36 -14.85 -20.64
C PRO A 126 3.75 -14.89 -19.97
N ASP A 127 4.72 -15.56 -20.60
CA ASP A 127 6.12 -15.65 -20.17
C ASP A 127 7.01 -14.58 -20.82
N PHE A 128 6.42 -13.50 -21.34
CA PHE A 128 7.17 -12.41 -21.96
C PHE A 128 8.21 -11.82 -21.00
N ASP A 129 9.45 -11.77 -21.45
CA ASP A 129 10.56 -11.08 -20.79
C ASP A 129 11.05 -9.93 -21.68
N PRO A 130 10.87 -8.66 -21.26
CA PRO A 130 11.34 -7.49 -22.01
C PRO A 130 12.86 -7.26 -21.88
N GLY A 131 13.58 -8.09 -21.11
CA GLY A 131 15.00 -7.91 -20.81
C GLY A 131 15.27 -6.85 -19.73
N PRO A 132 16.55 -6.47 -19.51
CA PRO A 132 16.91 -5.51 -18.47
C PRO A 132 16.33 -4.13 -18.74
N PHE A 133 16.17 -3.32 -17.68
CA PHE A 133 15.71 -1.94 -17.80
C PHE A 133 16.73 -1.12 -18.57
N LEU A 134 16.32 -0.48 -19.65
CA LEU A 134 17.19 0.40 -20.45
C LEU A 134 17.26 1.75 -19.74
N PRO A 135 18.40 2.14 -19.14
CA PRO A 135 18.50 3.41 -18.47
C PRO A 135 18.39 4.57 -19.49
N PRO A 136 17.63 5.63 -19.19
CA PRO A 136 17.56 6.79 -20.07
C PRO A 136 18.90 7.52 -20.16
N ARG A 137 19.01 8.45 -21.11
CA ARG A 137 20.22 9.28 -21.29
C ARG A 137 20.46 10.13 -20.04
N GLU A 138 21.73 10.38 -19.75
CA GLU A 138 22.12 11.17 -18.58
C GLU A 138 21.67 12.63 -18.75
N PRO A 139 21.01 13.22 -17.74
CA PRO A 139 20.68 14.64 -17.73
C PRO A 139 21.93 15.51 -17.67
N ALA A 140 21.87 16.73 -18.23
CA ALA A 140 22.97 17.69 -18.15
C ALA A 140 23.26 18.15 -16.70
N ASP A 141 22.21 18.27 -15.87
CA ASP A 141 22.28 18.77 -14.48
C ASP A 141 22.07 17.65 -13.43
N ALA A 142 22.55 16.44 -13.71
CA ALA A 142 22.32 15.28 -12.85
C ALA A 142 23.09 15.34 -11.51
N THR A 143 22.42 15.04 -10.40
CA THR A 143 23.08 14.86 -9.09
C THR A 143 24.02 13.64 -9.11
N ALA A 144 25.10 13.68 -8.33
CA ALA A 144 26.08 12.59 -8.27
C ALA A 144 25.46 11.22 -7.92
N ALA A 145 24.43 11.19 -7.07
CA ALA A 145 23.70 9.98 -6.73
C ALA A 145 22.91 9.40 -7.91
N LEU A 146 22.29 10.27 -8.72
CA LEU A 146 21.56 9.84 -9.92
C LEU A 146 22.52 9.33 -11.00
N VAL A 147 23.66 9.99 -11.18
CA VAL A 147 24.72 9.54 -12.10
C VAL A 147 25.21 8.14 -11.72
N ALA A 148 25.47 7.91 -10.43
CA ALA A 148 25.87 6.59 -9.93
C ALA A 148 24.79 5.51 -10.18
N GLU A 149 23.51 5.83 -9.95
CA GLU A 149 22.40 4.90 -10.22
C GLU A 149 22.26 4.58 -11.72
N ILE A 150 22.36 5.58 -12.59
CA ILE A 150 22.31 5.38 -14.06
C ILE A 150 23.51 4.56 -14.54
N ALA A 151 24.72 4.84 -14.02
CA ALA A 151 25.93 4.10 -14.37
C ALA A 151 25.83 2.62 -13.97
N GLU A 152 25.30 2.33 -12.77
CA GLU A 152 25.08 0.96 -12.32
C GLU A 152 24.03 0.24 -13.18
N LEU A 153 22.92 0.89 -13.53
CA LEU A 153 21.93 0.33 -14.45
C LEU A 153 22.54 0.01 -15.83
N ARG A 154 23.42 0.88 -16.34
CA ARG A 154 24.14 0.64 -17.61
C ARG A 154 25.09 -0.55 -17.51
N ARG A 155 25.78 -0.70 -16.38
CA ARG A 155 26.65 -1.87 -16.13
C ARG A 155 25.84 -3.16 -16.15
N VAL A 156 24.69 -3.20 -15.47
CA VAL A 156 23.78 -4.36 -15.47
C VAL A 156 23.28 -4.68 -16.88
N VAL A 157 22.92 -3.67 -17.67
CA VAL A 157 22.52 -3.88 -19.08
C VAL A 157 23.67 -4.44 -19.90
N ALA A 158 24.89 -3.91 -19.76
CA ALA A 158 26.06 -4.39 -20.48
C ALA A 158 26.40 -5.85 -20.13
N GLU A 159 26.41 -6.20 -18.83
CA GLU A 159 26.63 -7.57 -18.36
C GLU A 159 25.56 -8.54 -18.90
N SER A 160 24.30 -8.11 -18.93
CA SER A 160 23.18 -8.89 -19.47
C SER A 160 23.29 -9.06 -20.99
N GLN A 161 23.64 -8.00 -21.73
CA GLN A 161 23.88 -8.05 -23.18
C GLN A 161 25.06 -8.96 -23.53
N GLU A 162 26.15 -8.89 -22.77
CA GLU A 162 27.29 -9.80 -22.92
C GLU A 162 26.89 -11.24 -22.65
N ALA A 163 26.17 -11.52 -21.56
CA ALA A 163 25.68 -12.86 -21.24
C ALA A 163 24.75 -13.41 -22.33
N LEU A 164 23.85 -12.58 -22.87
CA LEU A 164 22.97 -12.94 -23.97
C LEU A 164 23.78 -13.19 -25.25
N SER A 165 24.83 -12.40 -25.50
CA SER A 165 25.72 -12.60 -26.65
C SER A 165 26.54 -13.88 -26.52
N ARG A 166 26.99 -14.24 -25.30
CA ARG A 166 27.66 -15.51 -24.99
C ARG A 166 26.72 -16.68 -25.19
N ALA A 167 25.52 -16.63 -24.61
CA ALA A 167 24.49 -17.66 -24.78
C ALA A 167 24.06 -17.82 -26.24
N ARG A 168 23.96 -16.72 -27.02
CA ARG A 168 23.72 -16.77 -28.46
C ARG A 168 24.87 -17.42 -29.22
N ARG A 169 26.13 -17.07 -28.90
CA ARG A 169 27.31 -17.71 -29.51
C ARG A 169 27.38 -19.19 -29.18
N GLU A 170 27.11 -19.58 -27.94
CA GLU A 170 27.05 -20.98 -27.52
C GLU A 170 25.91 -21.73 -28.21
N ALA A 171 24.73 -21.12 -28.33
CA ALA A 171 23.60 -21.70 -29.06
C ALA A 171 23.86 -21.80 -30.57
N GLU A 172 24.52 -20.79 -31.17
CA GLU A 172 24.97 -20.81 -32.56
C GLU A 172 26.07 -21.84 -32.78
N GLU A 173 27.00 -22.04 -31.83
CA GLU A 173 28.03 -23.07 -31.87
C GLU A 173 27.42 -24.48 -31.72
N LEU A 174 26.44 -24.66 -30.84
CA LEU A 174 25.66 -25.90 -30.72
C LEU A 174 24.81 -26.19 -31.96
N ALA A 175 24.25 -25.15 -32.60
CA ALA A 175 23.52 -25.27 -33.85
C ALA A 175 24.46 -25.56 -35.04
N ARG A 176 25.63 -24.92 -35.08
CA ARG A 176 26.70 -25.19 -36.07
C ARG A 176 27.32 -26.58 -35.89
N ALA A 177 27.41 -27.09 -34.67
CA ALA A 177 27.85 -28.47 -34.41
C ALA A 177 26.84 -29.53 -34.89
N ARG A 178 25.59 -29.14 -35.22
CA ARG A 178 24.53 -30.04 -35.69
C ARG A 178 24.26 -29.98 -37.21
N ALA A 179 24.92 -29.13 -37.98
CA ALA A 179 24.71 -29.06 -39.43
C ALA A 179 25.98 -28.64 -40.21
N VAL A 180 26.23 -29.31 -41.35
CA VAL A 180 27.30 -28.99 -42.30
C VAL A 180 26.84 -27.95 -43.34
N GLN A 181 27.65 -26.88 -43.42
CA GLN A 181 27.87 -25.89 -44.47
C GLN A 181 26.88 -24.73 -44.77
N PRO A 182 27.43 -23.56 -45.21
CA PRO A 182 26.82 -22.24 -45.03
C PRO A 182 26.27 -21.64 -46.33
N ILE A 183 25.34 -20.69 -46.20
CA ILE A 183 25.02 -19.70 -47.24
C ILE A 183 25.18 -18.31 -46.61
N TYR A 184 26.17 -17.56 -47.09
CA TYR A 184 26.26 -16.12 -46.86
C TYR A 184 25.62 -15.43 -48.07
N SER A 185 24.63 -14.57 -47.81
CA SER A 185 24.28 -13.49 -48.75
C SER A 185 24.16 -12.18 -47.99
N THR A 186 25.17 -11.35 -48.26
CA THR A 186 25.31 -9.90 -48.11
C THR A 186 24.02 -9.09 -47.92
N VAL A 187 24.00 -8.26 -46.88
CA VAL A 187 23.12 -7.07 -46.80
C VAL A 187 24.01 -5.83 -46.90
N ASP A 188 23.69 -4.97 -47.86
CA ASP A 188 24.40 -3.77 -48.28
C ASP A 188 24.27 -2.64 -47.22
N PRO A 189 25.38 -2.07 -46.69
CA PRO A 189 25.33 -1.01 -45.70
C PRO A 189 25.24 0.37 -46.37
N ARG A 190 24.09 0.70 -46.97
CA ARG A 190 23.79 2.08 -47.41
C ARG A 190 22.33 2.43 -47.23
N TYR A 191 21.87 2.59 -45.99
CA TYR A 191 20.69 3.42 -45.67
C TYR A 191 20.75 3.85 -44.20
N ILE A 192 21.67 4.77 -43.89
CA ILE A 192 21.63 5.56 -42.65
C ILE A 192 22.03 7.00 -42.99
N SER A 193 21.03 7.83 -43.31
CA SER A 193 20.98 9.26 -42.98
C SER A 193 19.72 9.88 -43.59
N LEU A 194 18.75 10.27 -42.76
CA LEU A 194 18.08 11.59 -42.77
C LEU A 194 16.88 11.54 -41.82
N ALA A 195 16.96 12.24 -40.69
CA ALA A 195 15.86 12.89 -39.99
C ALA A 195 16.42 13.61 -38.76
N LEU A 196 17.28 14.60 -39.01
CA LEU A 196 17.48 15.73 -38.11
C LEU A 196 16.87 16.93 -38.82
N SER A 197 16.23 17.79 -38.04
CA SER A 197 15.43 18.98 -38.39
C SER A 197 14.07 18.70 -39.03
N GLU A 198 13.06 18.57 -38.16
CA GLU A 198 11.85 19.38 -38.15
C GLU A 198 11.14 19.09 -36.82
N GLU A 199 10.92 20.12 -35.99
CA GLU A 199 9.99 20.01 -34.86
C GLU A 199 8.57 20.11 -35.42
N PRO A 200 7.73 19.06 -35.37
CA PRO A 200 6.31 19.29 -35.46
C PRO A 200 5.85 19.85 -34.11
N LYS A 201 5.18 21.00 -34.13
CA LYS A 201 4.19 21.32 -33.09
C LYS A 201 3.20 20.16 -33.08
N GLU A 202 3.29 19.29 -32.08
CA GLU A 202 2.50 18.06 -32.06
C GLU A 202 1.04 18.38 -31.73
N PRO A 203 0.07 17.86 -32.50
CA PRO A 203 -1.35 17.99 -32.17
C PRO A 203 -1.64 17.21 -30.88
N GLU A 204 -2.53 17.75 -30.04
CA GLU A 204 -3.15 17.02 -28.94
C GLU A 204 -3.67 15.67 -29.46
N ILE A 205 -3.39 14.59 -28.73
CA ILE A 205 -3.86 13.24 -29.06
C ILE A 205 -5.34 13.31 -29.39
N GLU A 206 -5.73 13.01 -30.63
CA GLU A 206 -7.09 13.14 -31.11
C GLU A 206 -8.01 12.26 -30.26
N GLY A 207 -8.73 12.87 -29.32
CA GLY A 207 -9.61 12.16 -28.39
C GLY A 207 -10.62 11.27 -29.12
N ALA A 208 -11.07 11.68 -30.31
CA ALA A 208 -12.01 10.91 -31.12
C ALA A 208 -11.49 9.52 -31.52
N GLU A 209 -10.23 9.39 -31.95
CA GLU A 209 -9.66 8.09 -32.35
C GLU A 209 -9.42 7.17 -31.15
N VAL A 210 -9.10 7.75 -29.98
CA VAL A 210 -8.94 6.98 -28.74
C VAL A 210 -10.30 6.45 -28.31
N GLU A 211 -11.32 7.30 -28.25
CA GLU A 211 -12.68 6.90 -27.87
C GLU A 211 -13.27 5.87 -28.84
N ALA A 212 -13.06 6.02 -30.16
CA ALA A 212 -13.51 5.03 -31.14
C ALA A 212 -12.89 3.65 -30.90
N ARG A 213 -11.58 3.60 -30.62
CA ARG A 213 -10.88 2.34 -30.30
C ARG A 213 -11.34 1.72 -28.98
N LEU A 214 -11.58 2.55 -27.97
CA LEU A 214 -12.11 2.08 -26.68
C LEU A 214 -13.51 1.50 -26.84
N ALA A 215 -14.38 2.15 -27.64
CA ALA A 215 -15.71 1.64 -27.96
C ALA A 215 -15.66 0.29 -28.71
N GLU A 216 -14.73 0.12 -29.66
CA GLU A 216 -14.53 -1.15 -30.35
C GLU A 216 -14.13 -2.28 -29.39
N LEU A 217 -13.16 -2.02 -28.50
CA LEU A 217 -12.72 -2.99 -27.49
C LEU A 217 -13.83 -3.33 -26.49
N GLN A 218 -14.60 -2.33 -26.07
CA GLN A 218 -15.74 -2.47 -25.17
C GLN A 218 -16.82 -3.35 -25.81
N ALA A 219 -17.20 -3.08 -27.06
CA ALA A 219 -18.20 -3.87 -27.78
C ALA A 219 -17.77 -5.33 -27.97
N ALA A 220 -16.48 -5.57 -28.23
CA ALA A 220 -15.93 -6.92 -28.31
C ALA A 220 -15.99 -7.64 -26.94
N ALA A 221 -15.67 -6.94 -25.85
CA ALA A 221 -15.71 -7.50 -24.50
C ALA A 221 -17.14 -7.81 -24.03
N GLU A 222 -18.13 -6.97 -24.39
CA GLU A 222 -19.55 -7.19 -24.09
C GLU A 222 -20.13 -8.43 -24.79
N GLN A 223 -19.59 -8.78 -25.97
CA GLN A 223 -19.98 -9.96 -26.73
C GLN A 223 -19.20 -11.22 -26.30
N ALA A 224 -18.11 -11.08 -25.55
CA ALA A 224 -17.26 -12.19 -25.14
C ALA A 224 -17.93 -13.03 -24.03
N PRO A 225 -17.70 -14.36 -24.01
CA PRO A 225 -18.19 -15.22 -22.93
C PRO A 225 -17.61 -14.83 -21.57
N ALA A 226 -18.39 -14.98 -20.50
CA ALA A 226 -17.94 -14.70 -19.12
C ALA A 226 -16.69 -15.50 -18.70
N SER A 227 -16.46 -16.69 -19.29
CA SER A 227 -15.25 -17.49 -19.06
C SER A 227 -13.98 -16.82 -19.59
N GLU A 228 -14.07 -16.06 -20.68
CA GLU A 228 -12.94 -15.32 -21.24
C GLU A 228 -12.57 -14.13 -20.35
N ALA A 229 -13.57 -13.40 -19.85
CA ALA A 229 -13.37 -12.32 -18.88
C ALA A 229 -12.70 -12.83 -17.58
N LEU A 230 -13.14 -13.99 -17.06
CA LEU A 230 -12.52 -14.64 -15.91
C LEU A 230 -11.08 -15.08 -16.20
N GLY A 231 -10.82 -15.62 -17.39
CA GLY A 231 -9.47 -16.00 -17.82
C GLY A 231 -8.52 -14.81 -17.92
N LEU A 232 -9.00 -13.64 -18.34
CA LEU A 232 -8.24 -12.39 -18.33
C LEU A 232 -7.89 -11.94 -16.91
N ILE A 233 -8.84 -12.03 -15.96
CA ILE A 233 -8.59 -11.69 -14.55
C ILE A 233 -7.52 -12.63 -13.96
N GLN A 234 -7.60 -13.94 -14.22
CA GLN A 234 -6.61 -14.91 -13.75
C GLN A 234 -5.21 -14.62 -14.32
N ARG A 235 -5.11 -14.37 -15.63
CA ARG A 235 -3.84 -13.96 -16.25
C ARG A 235 -3.31 -12.65 -15.65
N GLY A 236 -4.19 -11.72 -15.32
CA GLY A 236 -3.86 -10.47 -14.65
C GLY A 236 -3.22 -10.68 -13.29
N GLU A 237 -3.77 -11.58 -12.47
CA GLU A 237 -3.22 -11.95 -11.16
C GLU A 237 -1.87 -12.68 -11.29
N GLU A 238 -1.76 -13.63 -12.22
CA GLU A 238 -0.50 -14.33 -12.51
C GLU A 238 0.59 -13.37 -12.97
N ALA A 239 0.26 -12.47 -13.89
CA ALA A 239 1.19 -11.44 -14.37
C ALA A 239 1.61 -10.49 -13.23
N ALA A 240 0.68 -10.13 -12.33
CA ALA A 240 0.97 -9.27 -11.19
C ALA A 240 1.93 -9.93 -10.19
N SER A 241 1.84 -11.26 -10.00
CA SER A 241 2.75 -12.02 -9.14
C SER A 241 4.21 -11.99 -9.65
N ARG A 242 4.41 -11.76 -10.96
CA ARG A 242 5.72 -11.72 -11.64
C ARG A 242 6.30 -10.30 -11.76
N ILE A 243 5.68 -9.30 -11.15
CA ILE A 243 6.25 -7.94 -11.09
C ILE A 243 7.48 -7.96 -10.20
N ASP A 244 8.65 -7.71 -10.78
CA ASP A 244 9.93 -7.63 -10.07
C ASP A 244 10.34 -6.16 -9.92
N LEU A 245 10.36 -5.69 -8.68
CA LEU A 245 10.87 -4.37 -8.33
C LEU A 245 12.21 -4.53 -7.63
N ASP A 246 13.16 -3.66 -8.00
CA ASP A 246 14.40 -3.54 -7.25
C ASP A 246 14.13 -3.02 -5.82
N GLU A 247 15.14 -3.09 -4.98
CA GLU A 247 15.03 -2.69 -3.58
C GLU A 247 14.74 -1.19 -3.43
N ALA A 248 15.34 -0.35 -4.28
CA ALA A 248 15.12 1.08 -4.30
C ALA A 248 13.67 1.44 -4.66
N ALA A 249 13.10 0.84 -5.72
CA ALA A 249 11.70 1.02 -6.10
C ALA A 249 10.75 0.40 -5.06
N THR A 250 11.17 -0.67 -4.37
CA THR A 250 10.39 -1.22 -3.27
C THR A 250 10.33 -0.27 -2.07
N ARG A 251 11.46 0.39 -1.72
CA ARG A 251 11.50 1.43 -0.68
C ARG A 251 10.64 2.63 -1.04
N GLU A 252 10.60 3.04 -2.32
CA GLU A 252 9.67 4.10 -2.78
C GLU A 252 8.20 3.74 -2.58
N LEU A 253 7.82 2.47 -2.81
CA LEU A 253 6.47 2.02 -2.51
C LEU A 253 6.19 2.05 -1.00
N ILE A 254 7.16 1.64 -0.17
CA ILE A 254 7.03 1.71 1.29
C ILE A 254 6.90 3.17 1.75
N ASP A 255 7.71 4.08 1.20
CA ASP A 255 7.62 5.51 1.47
C ASP A 255 6.23 6.05 1.14
N GLN A 256 5.68 5.68 -0.03
CA GLN A 256 4.33 6.11 -0.40
C GLN A 256 3.28 5.57 0.58
N GLN A 257 3.38 4.30 0.97
CA GLN A 257 2.44 3.69 1.93
C GLN A 257 2.55 4.30 3.33
N LEU A 258 3.75 4.70 3.76
CA LEU A 258 4.01 5.41 5.01
C LEU A 258 3.45 6.85 4.95
N ARG A 259 3.63 7.57 3.82
CA ARG A 259 3.03 8.90 3.59
C ARG A 259 1.51 8.84 3.60
N ASP A 260 0.92 7.81 2.99
CA ASP A 260 -0.52 7.58 3.01
C ASP A 260 -1.03 7.30 4.45
N ALA A 261 -0.14 6.87 5.36
CA ALA A 261 -0.38 6.72 6.80
C ALA A 261 0.17 7.91 7.63
N GLU A 262 0.34 9.08 7.02
CA GLU A 262 0.71 10.35 7.66
C GLU A 262 2.14 10.43 8.22
N TRP A 263 3.04 9.54 7.80
CA TRP A 263 4.46 9.66 8.10
C TRP A 263 5.16 10.61 7.13
N GLU A 264 6.02 11.47 7.66
CA GLU A 264 6.99 12.22 6.86
C GLU A 264 8.16 11.29 6.52
N VAL A 265 8.23 10.88 5.27
CA VAL A 265 9.25 9.94 4.79
C VAL A 265 9.68 10.24 3.36
N ASP A 266 10.97 10.12 3.17
CA ASP A 266 11.64 10.07 1.88
C ASP A 266 12.98 9.37 2.15
N THR A 267 13.10 8.13 1.68
CA THR A 267 14.27 7.26 1.86
C THR A 267 15.58 7.95 1.50
N LYS A 268 15.50 8.97 0.66
CA LYS A 268 16.63 9.53 -0.03
C LYS A 268 17.04 10.88 0.56
N THR A 269 16.09 11.69 0.98
CA THR A 269 16.35 13.00 1.60
C THR A 269 16.27 12.93 3.14
N LEU A 270 15.32 12.18 3.69
CA LEU A 270 15.12 11.98 5.13
C LEU A 270 15.86 10.72 5.61
N ARG A 271 17.18 10.69 5.42
CA ARG A 271 18.05 9.56 5.81
C ARG A 271 19.12 9.99 6.79
N TYR A 272 19.53 9.07 7.66
CA TYR A 272 20.50 9.34 8.72
C TYR A 272 21.83 9.90 8.18
N SER A 273 22.32 9.33 7.08
CA SER A 273 23.59 9.71 6.43
C SER A 273 23.56 11.10 5.80
N SER A 274 22.39 11.65 5.48
CA SER A 274 22.19 13.04 5.05
C SER A 274 22.11 14.03 6.22
N GLY A 275 22.30 13.57 7.46
CA GLY A 275 22.21 14.39 8.66
C GLY A 275 20.78 14.56 9.21
N THR A 276 19.80 13.86 8.66
CA THR A 276 18.42 13.92 9.17
C THR A 276 18.36 13.35 10.60
N ARG A 277 17.70 14.08 11.49
CA ARG A 277 17.47 13.69 12.89
C ARG A 277 16.00 13.91 13.28
N PRO A 278 15.53 13.26 14.35
CA PRO A 278 14.17 13.47 14.86
C PRO A 278 13.95 14.92 15.29
N VAL A 279 12.74 15.43 15.08
CA VAL A 279 12.39 16.83 15.36
C VAL A 279 11.06 16.88 16.12
N LYS A 280 11.03 17.63 17.22
CA LYS A 280 9.80 17.82 18.01
C LYS A 280 8.67 18.36 17.12
N GLY A 281 7.50 17.73 17.20
CA GLY A 281 6.31 18.12 16.43
C GLY A 281 6.25 17.58 15.00
N ARG A 282 7.23 16.77 14.56
CA ARG A 282 7.25 16.09 13.26
C ARG A 282 7.22 14.58 13.44
N ASN A 283 6.58 13.88 12.50
CA ASN A 283 6.42 12.42 12.55
C ASN A 283 7.27 11.78 11.45
N LEU A 284 8.53 11.45 11.76
CA LEU A 284 9.53 11.09 10.75
C LEU A 284 9.75 9.59 10.69
N ALA A 285 9.77 9.02 9.49
CA ALA A 285 10.43 7.74 9.23
C ALA A 285 11.81 8.03 8.60
N ILE A 286 12.86 7.90 9.40
CA ILE A 286 14.23 8.23 8.98
C ILE A 286 14.89 6.99 8.43
N ALA A 287 15.33 7.05 7.17
CA ALA A 287 15.93 5.92 6.50
C ALA A 287 17.38 5.66 6.92
N GLU A 288 17.80 4.40 6.83
CA GLU A 288 19.16 3.91 7.06
C GLU A 288 19.73 4.28 8.44
N TRP A 289 19.00 3.94 9.50
CA TRP A 289 19.42 4.24 10.86
C TRP A 289 20.41 3.21 11.40
N PRO A 290 21.60 3.63 11.90
CA PRO A 290 22.60 2.68 12.41
C PRO A 290 22.21 2.07 13.75
N THR A 291 22.40 0.76 13.88
CA THR A 291 22.26 -0.01 15.11
C THR A 291 23.49 -0.88 15.35
N ALA A 292 23.64 -1.49 16.52
CA ALA A 292 24.73 -2.43 16.80
C ALA A 292 24.71 -3.67 15.89
N ASP A 293 23.53 -4.06 15.39
CA ASP A 293 23.30 -5.26 14.59
C ASP A 293 23.14 -4.95 13.09
N GLY A 294 23.61 -3.79 12.64
CA GLY A 294 23.52 -3.32 11.26
C GLY A 294 22.67 -2.07 11.11
N VAL A 295 22.35 -1.72 9.86
CA VAL A 295 21.58 -0.51 9.54
C VAL A 295 20.12 -0.90 9.33
N ALA A 296 19.23 -0.34 10.14
CA ALA A 296 17.79 -0.51 9.95
C ALA A 296 17.32 0.31 8.75
N ASP A 297 16.41 -0.24 7.92
CA ASP A 297 15.91 0.47 6.74
C ASP A 297 15.18 1.75 7.12
N TYR A 298 14.34 1.72 8.17
CA TYR A 298 13.75 2.92 8.75
C TYR A 298 13.66 2.86 10.27
N ALA A 299 13.85 4.00 10.91
CA ALA A 299 13.50 4.25 12.30
C ALA A 299 12.32 5.24 12.36
N LEU A 300 11.28 4.88 13.11
CA LEU A 300 10.01 5.63 13.20
C LEU A 300 10.01 6.50 14.45
N PHE A 301 9.87 7.81 14.27
CA PHE A 301 9.87 8.80 15.33
C PHE A 301 8.57 9.61 15.37
N VAL A 302 7.96 9.70 16.55
CA VAL A 302 6.88 10.64 16.84
C VAL A 302 7.48 11.79 17.66
N GLY A 303 7.68 12.94 17.03
CA GLY A 303 8.52 14.00 17.57
C GLY A 303 9.97 13.51 17.72
N THR A 304 10.47 13.48 18.96
CA THR A 304 11.79 12.95 19.31
C THR A 304 11.75 11.55 19.90
N LYS A 305 10.56 10.92 19.99
CA LYS A 305 10.40 9.59 20.59
C LYS A 305 10.53 8.51 19.52
N LEU A 306 11.46 7.59 19.71
CA LEU A 306 11.60 6.40 18.87
C LEU A 306 10.52 5.38 19.24
N VAL A 307 9.57 5.17 18.33
CA VAL A 307 8.42 4.28 18.55
C VAL A 307 8.53 2.97 17.78
N GLY A 308 9.27 2.92 16.68
CA GLY A 308 9.34 1.71 15.87
C GLY A 308 10.56 1.61 14.97
N VAL A 309 10.79 0.40 14.46
CA VAL A 309 11.86 0.10 13.49
C VAL A 309 11.34 -0.81 12.39
N VAL A 310 11.83 -0.59 11.17
CA VAL A 310 11.35 -1.26 9.96
C VAL A 310 12.52 -1.92 9.23
N GLU A 311 12.30 -3.16 8.78
CA GLU A 311 13.11 -3.85 7.77
C GLU A 311 12.34 -3.92 6.44
N ALA A 312 12.98 -3.49 5.36
CA ALA A 312 12.46 -3.54 4.01
C ALA A 312 13.09 -4.72 3.24
N LYS A 313 12.27 -5.46 2.49
CA LYS A 313 12.74 -6.50 1.57
C LYS A 313 12.24 -6.23 0.17
N ARG A 314 12.92 -6.77 -0.84
CA ARG A 314 12.43 -6.76 -2.23
C ARG A 314 11.03 -7.38 -2.31
N LYS A 315 10.16 -6.85 -3.18
CA LYS A 315 8.74 -7.24 -3.33
C LYS A 315 8.47 -8.76 -3.51
N ARG A 316 9.42 -9.51 -4.06
CA ARG A 316 9.32 -10.98 -4.26
C ARG A 316 9.72 -11.82 -3.04
N LYS A 317 10.35 -11.23 -2.03
CA LYS A 317 10.80 -11.96 -0.84
C LYS A 317 9.67 -12.09 0.17
N ASN A 318 9.63 -13.25 0.82
CA ASN A 318 8.78 -13.48 1.98
C ASN A 318 9.15 -12.47 3.09
N VAL A 319 8.14 -11.76 3.59
CA VAL A 319 8.31 -10.66 4.54
C VAL A 319 8.14 -11.13 5.99
N SER A 320 7.43 -12.23 6.23
CA SER A 320 7.20 -12.74 7.59
C SER A 320 8.48 -13.15 8.31
N ALA A 321 9.46 -13.71 7.59
CA ALA A 321 10.76 -14.07 8.13
C ALA A 321 11.66 -12.86 8.42
N ALA A 322 11.44 -11.73 7.74
CA ALA A 322 12.26 -10.54 7.91
C ALA A 322 12.01 -9.80 9.24
N ILE A 323 10.91 -10.12 9.94
CA ILE A 323 10.63 -9.53 11.25
C ILE A 323 11.70 -9.88 12.29
N ASP A 324 12.35 -11.03 12.17
CA ASP A 324 13.43 -11.44 13.07
C ASP A 324 14.63 -10.48 12.97
N GLN A 325 14.84 -9.85 11.81
CA GLN A 325 15.89 -8.85 11.61
C GLN A 325 15.50 -7.52 12.25
N ALA A 326 14.25 -7.08 12.08
CA ALA A 326 13.72 -5.90 12.78
C ALA A 326 13.76 -6.05 14.32
N GLU A 327 13.54 -7.28 14.82
CA GLU A 327 13.70 -7.61 16.23
C GLU A 327 15.13 -7.46 16.73
N ARG A 328 16.14 -7.85 15.93
CA ARG A 328 17.55 -7.62 16.28
C ARG A 328 17.85 -6.13 16.40
N TYR A 329 17.39 -5.32 15.44
CA TYR A 329 17.57 -3.86 15.51
C TYR A 329 16.94 -3.24 16.75
N SER A 330 15.76 -3.72 17.17
CA SER A 330 15.13 -3.26 18.41
C SER A 330 16.00 -3.50 19.65
N LYS A 331 16.78 -4.59 19.70
CA LYS A 331 17.74 -4.87 20.79
C LYS A 331 19.03 -4.06 20.64
N GLY A 332 19.54 -4.01 19.41
CA GLY A 332 20.80 -3.35 19.02
C GLY A 332 20.73 -1.82 18.93
N PHE A 333 19.56 -1.21 19.12
CA PHE A 333 19.42 0.24 19.02
C PHE A 333 20.30 0.96 20.07
N LEU A 334 21.08 1.93 19.60
CA LEU A 334 22.04 2.68 20.41
C LEU A 334 21.41 4.00 20.88
N ALA A 335 21.58 4.34 22.15
CA ALA A 335 21.14 5.62 22.67
C ALA A 335 21.91 6.77 22.01
N SER A 336 21.22 7.87 21.70
CA SER A 336 21.78 9.10 21.15
C SER A 336 21.12 10.31 21.83
N PRO A 337 21.82 11.44 22.01
CA PRO A 337 21.18 12.69 22.45
C PRO A 337 20.10 13.21 21.48
N ASP A 338 20.08 12.72 20.24
CA ASP A 338 19.13 13.17 19.21
C ASP A 338 17.68 12.69 19.45
N PHE A 339 17.46 11.71 20.32
CA PHE A 339 16.14 11.10 20.53
C PHE A 339 15.97 10.45 21.90
N GLU A 340 14.72 10.11 22.22
CA GLU A 340 14.34 9.37 23.43
C GLU A 340 13.67 8.05 23.06
N PHE A 341 13.93 6.97 23.81
CA PHE A 341 13.16 5.74 23.67
C PHE A 341 11.73 5.96 24.17
N ALA A 342 10.74 5.36 23.50
CA ALA A 342 9.32 5.44 23.89
C ALA A 342 8.97 4.54 25.10
N GLY A 343 9.85 4.49 26.11
CA GLY A 343 9.79 3.59 27.26
C GLY A 343 10.78 2.43 27.13
N GLY A 344 10.55 1.39 27.95
CA GLY A 344 11.39 0.20 27.98
C GLY A 344 12.68 0.35 28.82
N PRO A 345 13.62 -0.59 28.67
CA PRO A 345 13.56 -1.78 27.80
C PRO A 345 12.50 -2.79 28.28
N TRP A 346 11.96 -3.59 27.36
CA TRP A 346 11.05 -4.70 27.64
C TRP A 346 11.78 -6.02 27.41
N GLY A 347 12.41 -6.55 28.45
CA GLY A 347 13.44 -7.59 28.30
C GLY A 347 14.64 -7.02 27.55
N ASP A 348 15.05 -7.66 26.45
CA ASP A 348 16.17 -7.18 25.62
C ASP A 348 15.76 -6.07 24.62
N TYR A 349 14.45 -5.87 24.41
CA TYR A 349 13.95 -4.99 23.35
C TYR A 349 13.88 -3.55 23.84
N LYS A 350 14.57 -2.63 23.16
CA LYS A 350 14.53 -1.19 23.46
C LYS A 350 13.49 -0.43 22.64
N VAL A 351 13.10 -0.97 21.48
CA VAL A 351 12.11 -0.37 20.58
C VAL A 351 10.83 -1.22 20.60
N PRO A 352 9.65 -0.64 20.89
CA PRO A 352 8.43 -1.41 21.17
C PRO A 352 7.77 -2.01 19.94
N PHE A 353 7.86 -1.35 18.78
CA PHE A 353 7.18 -1.81 17.57
C PHE A 353 8.19 -2.16 16.48
N VAL A 354 8.13 -3.40 16.01
CA VAL A 354 8.99 -3.89 14.93
C VAL A 354 8.15 -4.23 13.71
N PHE A 355 8.65 -3.85 12.55
CA PHE A 355 7.97 -4.04 11.28
C PHE A 355 8.86 -4.68 10.23
N ALA A 356 8.25 -5.46 9.35
CA ALA A 356 8.87 -5.89 8.12
C ALA A 356 7.91 -5.64 6.95
N ALA A 357 8.41 -5.09 5.85
CA ALA A 357 7.60 -4.75 4.69
C ALA A 357 8.34 -5.01 3.36
N ASN A 358 7.59 -5.27 2.30
CA ASN A 358 8.12 -5.46 0.95
C ASN A 358 7.34 -4.65 -0.11
N GLY A 359 6.57 -3.65 0.33
CA GLY A 359 5.70 -2.83 -0.51
C GLY A 359 4.49 -3.57 -1.10
N ARG A 360 4.30 -4.87 -0.83
CA ARG A 360 3.15 -5.64 -1.34
C ARG A 360 1.90 -5.35 -0.48
N PRO A 361 0.75 -5.00 -1.09
CA PRO A 361 -0.52 -4.93 -0.38
C PRO A 361 -0.85 -6.21 0.35
N TYR A 362 -1.56 -6.11 1.47
CA TYR A 362 -2.03 -7.29 2.17
C TYR A 362 -3.02 -8.11 1.34
N LEU A 363 -2.73 -9.41 1.23
CA LEU A 363 -3.56 -10.42 0.59
C LEU A 363 -3.68 -11.63 1.52
N LYS A 364 -4.90 -11.93 1.98
CA LYS A 364 -5.13 -12.96 3.01
C LYS A 364 -4.63 -14.34 2.59
N GLN A 365 -4.69 -14.65 1.29
CA GLN A 365 -4.28 -15.93 0.71
C GLN A 365 -2.77 -16.18 0.83
N ILE A 366 -1.97 -15.12 0.88
CA ILE A 366 -0.50 -15.16 0.95
C ILE A 366 0.00 -14.25 2.08
N GLU A 367 -0.62 -14.40 3.25
CA GLU A 367 -0.39 -13.56 4.42
C GLU A 367 1.10 -13.49 4.84
N THR A 368 1.87 -14.56 4.65
CA THR A 368 3.31 -14.59 4.96
C THR A 368 4.18 -13.81 3.98
N GLU A 369 3.67 -13.51 2.79
CA GLU A 369 4.40 -12.78 1.74
C GLU A 369 3.89 -11.36 1.50
N SER A 370 2.81 -10.95 2.19
CA SER A 370 2.07 -9.73 1.87
C SER A 370 1.76 -8.88 3.10
N GLY A 371 1.49 -7.59 2.86
CA GLY A 371 1.17 -6.63 3.91
C GLY A 371 2.40 -6.20 4.71
N VAL A 372 2.13 -5.58 5.86
CA VAL A 372 3.15 -5.12 6.79
C VAL A 372 3.19 -6.07 7.97
N TRP A 373 4.25 -6.87 8.09
CA TRP A 373 4.43 -7.72 9.26
C TRP A 373 4.80 -6.89 10.46
N PHE A 374 4.16 -7.17 11.59
CA PHE A 374 4.23 -6.38 12.80
C PHE A 374 4.32 -7.26 14.04
N ARG A 375 5.12 -6.83 15.01
CA ARG A 375 5.10 -7.33 16.38
C ARG A 375 5.26 -6.18 17.38
N ASP A 376 4.50 -6.27 18.47
CA ASP A 376 4.66 -5.43 19.65
C ASP A 376 5.55 -6.16 20.65
N THR A 377 6.80 -5.74 20.82
CA THR A 377 7.81 -6.44 21.62
C THR A 377 7.68 -6.20 23.13
N ARG A 378 6.73 -5.36 23.56
CA ARG A 378 6.56 -4.98 24.98
C ARG A 378 6.12 -6.13 25.88
N ARG A 379 5.43 -7.14 25.31
CA ARG A 379 5.00 -8.37 26.00
C ARG A 379 5.43 -9.57 25.19
N ALA A 380 6.02 -10.57 25.83
CA ALA A 380 6.46 -11.81 25.17
C ALA A 380 5.29 -12.56 24.50
N ALA A 381 4.08 -12.48 25.08
CA ALA A 381 2.86 -13.08 24.57
C ALA A 381 2.37 -12.46 23.24
N ASN A 382 2.82 -11.25 22.90
CA ASN A 382 2.44 -10.60 21.64
C ASN A 382 3.05 -11.34 20.45
N LEU A 383 2.18 -11.97 19.66
CA LEU A 383 2.55 -12.69 18.45
C LEU A 383 2.74 -11.74 17.26
N ARG A 384 3.69 -12.09 16.39
CA ARG A 384 3.85 -11.46 15.07
C ARG A 384 2.66 -11.74 14.17
N ARG A 385 2.27 -10.76 13.35
CA ARG A 385 1.15 -10.87 12.41
C ARG A 385 1.28 -9.88 11.26
N ALA A 386 0.59 -10.15 10.17
CA ALA A 386 0.45 -9.19 9.08
C ALA A 386 -0.62 -8.13 9.41
N LEU A 387 -0.36 -6.89 9.00
CA LEU A 387 -1.29 -5.77 8.99
C LEU A 387 -1.71 -5.46 7.56
N VAL A 388 -2.93 -4.94 7.43
CA VAL A 388 -3.50 -4.59 6.13
C VAL A 388 -2.94 -3.30 5.54
N ALA A 389 -2.44 -2.40 6.39
CA ALA A 389 -1.77 -1.15 6.05
C ALA A 389 -0.82 -0.73 7.20
N TRP A 390 -0.11 0.40 7.03
CA TRP A 390 0.72 0.96 8.09
C TRP A 390 -0.11 1.60 9.21
N PRO A 391 0.31 1.47 10.47
CA PRO A 391 -0.24 2.27 11.55
C PRO A 391 0.21 3.75 11.43
N THR A 392 -0.65 4.64 11.87
CA THR A 392 -0.40 6.08 11.94
C THR A 392 0.52 6.43 13.11
N PRO A 393 1.22 7.58 13.09
CA PRO A 393 2.00 8.08 14.23
C PRO A 393 1.16 8.18 15.51
N ASP A 394 -0.07 8.68 15.39
CA ASP A 394 -1.02 8.79 16.48
C ASP A 394 -1.48 7.42 16.97
N GLY A 395 -1.75 6.46 16.08
CA GLY A 395 -2.13 5.11 16.47
C GLY A 395 -1.03 4.35 17.21
N LEU A 396 0.24 4.52 16.82
CA LEU A 396 1.37 3.96 17.55
C LEU A 396 1.54 4.62 18.93
N SER A 397 1.49 5.95 18.97
CA SER A 397 1.51 6.70 20.24
C SER A 397 0.36 6.27 21.14
N ASN A 398 -0.81 6.05 20.54
CA ASN A 398 -2.00 5.67 21.28
C ASN A 398 -1.85 4.29 21.91
N ARG A 399 -1.29 3.34 21.15
CA ARG A 399 -0.99 1.98 21.61
C ARG A 399 0.10 1.96 22.69
N LEU A 400 1.03 2.91 22.71
CA LEU A 400 2.06 3.01 23.74
C LEU A 400 1.50 3.31 25.13
N GLU A 401 0.45 4.14 25.21
CA GLU A 401 -0.19 4.48 26.48
C GLU A 401 -1.05 3.35 27.06
N VAL A 402 -1.38 2.31 26.27
CA VAL A 402 -2.19 1.18 26.74
C VAL A 402 -1.29 0.18 27.46
N ASP A 403 -1.44 0.10 28.78
CA ASP A 403 -0.89 -0.95 29.62
C ASP A 403 -1.93 -2.07 29.77
N GLN A 404 -1.75 -3.14 29.00
CA GLN A 404 -2.71 -4.25 28.95
C GLN A 404 -2.79 -5.01 30.26
N ASP A 405 -1.68 -5.15 30.99
CA ASP A 405 -1.63 -5.94 32.22
C ASP A 405 -2.27 -5.14 33.37
N ALA A 406 -2.00 -3.83 33.45
CA ALA A 406 -2.69 -2.94 34.38
C ALA A 406 -4.20 -2.85 34.08
N SER A 407 -4.60 -2.76 32.81
CA SER A 407 -6.02 -2.79 32.42
C SER A 407 -6.70 -4.11 32.79
N ALA A 408 -6.04 -5.26 32.57
CA ALA A 408 -6.58 -6.56 32.94
C ALA A 408 -6.76 -6.70 34.47
N ALA A 409 -5.79 -6.25 35.26
CA ALA A 409 -5.90 -6.22 36.72
C ALA A 409 -7.05 -5.30 37.18
N ALA A 410 -7.19 -4.13 36.57
CA ALA A 410 -8.27 -3.20 36.86
C ALA A 410 -9.64 -3.78 36.51
N LEU A 411 -9.78 -4.48 35.38
CA LEU A 411 -11.04 -5.16 34.99
C LEU A 411 -11.46 -6.20 36.03
N LYS A 412 -10.51 -7.04 36.49
CA LYS A 412 -10.78 -8.05 37.52
C LYS A 412 -11.24 -7.43 38.85
N ALA A 413 -10.64 -6.31 39.24
CA ALA A 413 -10.99 -5.62 40.48
C ALA A 413 -12.29 -4.81 40.38
N MET A 414 -12.71 -4.43 39.18
CA MET A 414 -13.86 -3.55 38.97
C MET A 414 -15.19 -4.25 39.29
N PRO A 415 -16.05 -3.70 40.17
CA PRO A 415 -17.34 -4.29 40.47
C PRO A 415 -18.34 -4.14 39.33
N PHE A 416 -19.36 -5.00 39.31
CA PHE A 416 -20.49 -4.94 38.36
C PHE A 416 -21.62 -4.05 38.91
N GLU A 417 -21.27 -2.83 39.31
CA GLU A 417 -22.20 -1.84 39.84
C GLU A 417 -22.55 -0.83 38.76
N PHE A 418 -23.79 -0.91 38.26
CA PHE A 418 -24.32 -0.04 37.24
C PHE A 418 -25.63 0.58 37.70
N GLY A 419 -26.03 1.72 37.09
CA GLY A 419 -27.34 2.35 37.28
C GLY A 419 -28.53 1.52 36.78
N PHE A 420 -28.29 0.29 36.34
CA PHE A 420 -29.29 -0.69 35.92
C PHE A 420 -28.84 -2.12 36.30
N PRO A 421 -29.79 -3.05 36.58
CA PRO A 421 -29.44 -4.42 36.91
C PRO A 421 -28.97 -5.20 35.67
N LEU A 422 -27.91 -5.98 35.83
CA LEU A 422 -27.47 -6.99 34.87
C LEU A 422 -27.98 -8.38 35.28
N ARG A 423 -28.48 -9.14 34.30
CA ARG A 423 -28.85 -10.54 34.48
C ARG A 423 -27.60 -11.41 34.56
N ASP A 424 -27.70 -12.58 35.18
CA ASP A 424 -26.54 -13.42 35.44
C ASP A 424 -25.84 -13.91 34.18
N TYR A 425 -26.59 -14.23 33.12
CA TYR A 425 -26.00 -14.57 31.83
C TYR A 425 -25.27 -13.39 31.16
N GLN A 426 -25.72 -12.15 31.41
CA GLN A 426 -25.04 -10.97 30.87
C GLN A 426 -23.70 -10.75 31.59
N ARG A 427 -23.68 -10.94 32.91
CA ARG A 427 -22.43 -10.91 33.70
C ARG A 427 -21.44 -11.99 33.25
N LYS A 428 -21.91 -13.23 33.12
CA LYS A 428 -21.08 -14.35 32.62
C LYS A 428 -20.52 -14.08 31.22
N ALA A 429 -21.33 -13.51 30.32
CA ALA A 429 -20.88 -13.15 28.99
C ALA A 429 -19.80 -12.05 29.00
N ILE A 430 -19.94 -11.02 29.84
CA ILE A 430 -18.90 -9.98 30.01
C ILE A 430 -17.61 -10.60 30.54
N GLN A 431 -17.69 -11.43 31.59
CA GLN A 431 -16.52 -12.11 32.16
C GLN A 431 -15.81 -13.03 31.16
N ALA A 432 -16.56 -13.70 30.28
CA ALA A 432 -16.00 -14.53 29.21
C ALA A 432 -15.24 -13.68 28.18
N VAL A 433 -15.76 -12.51 27.81
CA VAL A 433 -15.05 -11.56 26.93
C VAL A 433 -13.79 -11.05 27.62
N GLU A 434 -13.86 -10.65 28.88
CA GLU A 434 -12.69 -10.16 29.63
C GLU A 434 -11.58 -11.21 29.75
N SER A 435 -11.96 -12.48 29.99
CA SER A 435 -11.01 -13.60 30.04
C SER A 435 -10.37 -13.85 28.67
N ALA A 436 -11.18 -13.83 27.59
CA ALA A 436 -10.67 -13.96 26.22
C ALA A 436 -9.73 -12.81 25.83
N LEU A 437 -10.00 -11.59 26.29
CA LEU A 437 -9.12 -10.43 26.08
C LEU A 437 -7.81 -10.50 26.87
N GLU A 438 -7.79 -11.18 28.01
CA GLU A 438 -6.58 -11.48 28.78
C GLU A 438 -5.71 -12.54 28.07
N GLU A 439 -6.34 -13.49 27.37
CA GLU A 439 -5.69 -14.47 26.48
C GLU A 439 -5.29 -13.87 25.11
N ASP A 440 -5.34 -12.54 24.93
CA ASP A 440 -5.05 -11.83 23.68
C ASP A 440 -5.88 -12.31 22.46
N ARG A 441 -7.08 -12.86 22.69
CA ARG A 441 -8.01 -13.20 21.60
C ARG A 441 -8.54 -11.95 20.93
N ARG A 442 -8.31 -11.85 19.62
CA ARG A 442 -8.68 -10.67 18.81
C ARG A 442 -10.09 -10.72 18.22
N ALA A 443 -10.70 -11.90 18.15
CA ALA A 443 -12.01 -12.11 17.56
C ALA A 443 -12.85 -13.00 18.48
N MET A 444 -14.07 -12.55 18.76
CA MET A 444 -14.99 -13.19 19.70
C MET A 444 -16.42 -13.05 19.14
N LEU A 445 -17.25 -14.07 19.36
CA LEU A 445 -18.67 -14.07 18.99
C LEU A 445 -19.52 -14.32 20.24
N LEU A 446 -20.44 -13.41 20.54
CA LEU A 446 -21.44 -13.57 21.59
C LEU A 446 -22.80 -13.85 20.95
N ALA A 447 -23.28 -15.08 21.07
CA ALA A 447 -24.60 -15.47 20.60
C ALA A 447 -25.66 -15.20 21.69
N MET A 448 -26.60 -14.31 21.41
CA MET A 448 -27.68 -13.94 22.33
C MET A 448 -29.02 -13.85 21.60
N ALA A 449 -30.08 -14.42 22.18
CA ALA A 449 -31.42 -14.32 21.62
C ALA A 449 -31.92 -12.86 21.64
N THR A 450 -32.72 -12.46 20.65
CA THR A 450 -33.33 -11.13 20.59
C THR A 450 -34.18 -10.85 21.83
N GLY A 451 -34.15 -9.62 22.35
CA GLY A 451 -34.87 -9.25 23.57
C GLY A 451 -34.18 -9.63 24.90
N THR A 452 -33.02 -10.28 24.87
CA THR A 452 -32.22 -10.60 26.08
C THR A 452 -31.35 -9.43 26.57
N GLY A 453 -31.52 -8.23 26.01
CA GLY A 453 -30.83 -7.02 26.45
C GLY A 453 -29.38 -6.91 25.96
N LYS A 454 -29.14 -7.19 24.67
CA LYS A 454 -27.83 -7.03 24.00
C LYS A 454 -27.23 -5.64 24.21
N THR A 455 -28.03 -4.59 24.06
CA THR A 455 -27.59 -3.20 24.21
C THR A 455 -27.12 -2.88 25.63
N LYS A 456 -27.84 -3.32 26.68
CA LYS A 456 -27.42 -3.14 28.08
C LYS A 456 -26.15 -3.90 28.41
N LEU A 457 -25.99 -5.11 27.85
CA LEU A 457 -24.74 -5.85 27.96
C LEU A 457 -23.59 -5.09 27.30
N ALA A 458 -23.79 -4.58 26.09
CA ALA A 458 -22.78 -3.82 25.37
C ALA A 458 -22.37 -2.55 26.13
N ILE A 459 -23.34 -1.78 26.65
CA ILE A 459 -23.06 -0.58 27.47
C ILE A 459 -22.20 -0.94 28.69
N ALA A 460 -22.55 -1.99 29.43
CA ALA A 460 -21.80 -2.42 30.60
C ALA A 460 -20.38 -2.91 30.24
N LEU A 461 -20.26 -3.73 29.19
CA LEU A 461 -18.97 -4.22 28.69
C LEU A 461 -18.07 -3.07 28.26
N LEU A 462 -18.56 -2.19 27.39
CA LEU A 462 -17.78 -1.08 26.86
C LEU A 462 -17.40 -0.08 27.95
N TYR A 463 -18.26 0.12 28.96
CA TYR A 463 -17.94 0.98 30.09
C TYR A 463 -16.73 0.45 30.84
N ARG A 464 -16.73 -0.86 31.16
CA ARG A 464 -15.62 -1.51 31.87
C ARG A 464 -14.32 -1.42 31.07
N LEU A 465 -14.38 -1.69 29.76
CA LEU A 465 -13.21 -1.63 28.88
C LEU A 465 -12.63 -0.22 28.72
N LEU A 466 -13.47 0.81 28.61
CA LEU A 466 -13.02 2.20 28.50
C LEU A 466 -12.54 2.76 29.85
N ALA A 467 -13.26 2.49 30.95
CA ALA A 467 -12.92 2.97 32.29
C ALA A 467 -11.57 2.43 32.78
N THR A 468 -11.24 1.20 32.41
CA THR A 468 -9.95 0.55 32.71
C THR A 468 -8.87 0.83 31.67
N LYS A 469 -9.18 1.65 30.65
CA LYS A 469 -8.28 2.02 29.55
C LYS A 469 -7.78 0.82 28.74
N ARG A 470 -8.51 -0.31 28.73
CA ARG A 470 -8.17 -1.50 27.92
C ARG A 470 -8.20 -1.18 26.43
N PHE A 471 -9.13 -0.30 26.03
CA PHE A 471 -9.28 0.25 24.69
C PHE A 471 -9.52 1.76 24.78
N ARG A 472 -9.10 2.51 23.76
CA ARG A 472 -9.21 3.97 23.74
C ARG A 472 -10.34 4.44 22.83
N ARG A 473 -10.59 3.75 21.72
CA ARG A 473 -11.71 4.05 20.82
C ARG A 473 -12.40 2.80 20.29
N ILE A 474 -13.74 2.84 20.29
CA ILE A 474 -14.61 1.76 19.86
C ILE A 474 -15.44 2.21 18.65
N CYS A 475 -15.49 1.37 17.62
CA CYS A 475 -16.49 1.47 16.56
C CYS A 475 -17.64 0.52 16.86
N PHE A 476 -18.84 1.07 17.06
CA PHE A 476 -20.06 0.29 17.25
C PHE A 476 -20.83 0.23 15.93
N VAL A 477 -20.82 -0.93 15.30
CA VAL A 477 -21.33 -1.15 13.95
C VAL A 477 -22.72 -1.76 14.00
N VAL A 478 -23.65 -1.20 13.22
CA VAL A 478 -25.03 -1.69 13.10
C VAL A 478 -25.38 -1.99 11.63
N ASP A 479 -26.34 -2.88 11.41
CA ASP A 479 -26.81 -3.21 10.05
C ASP A 479 -27.52 -2.03 9.36
N ARG A 480 -28.32 -1.25 10.10
CA ARG A 480 -29.16 -0.18 9.53
C ARG A 480 -29.24 1.06 10.41
N SER A 481 -29.51 2.21 9.79
CA SER A 481 -29.58 3.50 10.47
C SER A 481 -30.59 3.54 11.63
N ALA A 482 -31.75 2.89 11.48
CA ALA A 482 -32.75 2.82 12.56
C ALA A 482 -32.20 2.16 13.84
N LEU A 483 -31.45 1.06 13.70
CA LEU A 483 -30.78 0.40 14.81
C LEU A 483 -29.68 1.29 15.40
N GLY A 484 -28.98 2.04 14.56
CA GLY A 484 -27.97 3.00 15.02
C GLY A 484 -28.56 4.15 15.83
N HIS A 485 -29.72 4.69 15.43
CA HIS A 485 -30.44 5.71 16.21
C HIS A 485 -30.93 5.16 17.55
N GLN A 486 -31.43 3.92 17.57
CA GLN A 486 -31.83 3.24 18.79
C GLN A 486 -30.65 3.02 19.74
N ALA A 487 -29.53 2.48 19.23
CA ALA A 487 -28.31 2.32 20.00
C ALA A 487 -27.85 3.68 20.55
N ALA A 488 -27.77 4.71 19.72
CA ALA A 488 -27.36 6.04 20.14
C ALA A 488 -28.25 6.61 21.26
N ALA A 489 -29.57 6.41 21.18
CA ALA A 489 -30.51 6.82 22.22
C ALA A 489 -30.27 6.05 23.53
N GLU A 490 -30.05 4.75 23.47
CA GLU A 490 -29.75 3.91 24.64
C GLU A 490 -28.41 4.31 25.30
N PHE A 491 -27.35 4.54 24.52
CA PHE A 491 -26.06 5.03 25.02
C PHE A 491 -26.16 6.43 25.64
N SER A 492 -27.11 7.27 25.18
CA SER A 492 -27.29 8.63 25.68
C SER A 492 -28.21 8.73 26.90
N THR A 493 -29.08 7.74 27.13
CA THR A 493 -30.09 7.78 28.20
C THR A 493 -29.79 6.81 29.34
N THR A 494 -29.08 5.71 29.08
CA THR A 494 -28.78 4.70 30.09
C THR A 494 -27.75 5.22 31.09
N LYS A 495 -28.19 5.44 32.34
CA LYS A 495 -27.33 5.83 33.45
C LYS A 495 -26.40 4.68 33.84
N VAL A 496 -25.09 4.89 33.74
CA VAL A 496 -24.10 3.83 33.95
C VAL A 496 -23.53 3.90 35.36
N VAL A 497 -22.90 5.02 35.74
CA VAL A 497 -22.33 5.21 37.09
C VAL A 497 -22.61 6.63 37.56
N SER A 498 -22.87 6.78 38.86
CA SER A 498 -23.11 8.07 39.52
C SER A 498 -24.17 8.94 38.83
N GLY A 499 -25.19 8.32 38.25
CA GLY A 499 -26.30 9.00 37.58
C GLY A 499 -26.00 9.58 36.20
N LYS A 500 -24.75 9.47 35.69
CA LYS A 500 -24.34 9.93 34.36
C LYS A 500 -24.64 8.88 33.29
N ALA A 501 -25.03 9.31 32.09
CA ALA A 501 -25.20 8.41 30.96
C ALA A 501 -23.84 8.03 30.36
N PHE A 502 -23.80 6.94 29.58
CA PHE A 502 -22.56 6.49 28.95
C PHE A 502 -21.94 7.57 28.05
N ALA A 503 -22.78 8.23 27.24
CA ALA A 503 -22.35 9.28 26.32
C ALA A 503 -21.72 10.48 27.06
N ASP A 504 -22.19 10.81 28.27
CA ASP A 504 -21.66 11.91 29.08
C ASP A 504 -20.25 11.62 29.64
N ILE A 505 -19.91 10.35 29.79
CA ILE A 505 -18.64 9.91 30.40
C ILE A 505 -17.55 9.80 29.33
N PHE A 506 -17.89 9.30 28.15
CA PHE A 506 -16.91 8.90 27.14
C PHE A 506 -17.05 9.64 25.80
N GLY A 507 -18.10 10.44 25.61
CA GLY A 507 -18.42 11.03 24.32
C GLY A 507 -18.95 9.99 23.33
N LEU A 508 -19.93 10.41 22.52
CA LEU A 508 -20.57 9.55 21.52
C LEU A 508 -20.78 10.32 20.21
N LYS A 509 -20.21 9.80 19.12
CA LYS A 509 -20.49 10.29 17.76
C LYS A 509 -21.55 9.43 17.09
N LYS A 510 -22.51 10.10 16.44
CA LYS A 510 -23.68 9.46 15.82
C LYS A 510 -23.40 9.22 14.34
N LEU A 511 -24.34 8.58 13.65
CA LEU A 511 -24.22 8.16 12.25
C LEU A 511 -23.84 9.27 11.25
N GLY A 512 -24.08 10.55 11.58
CA GLY A 512 -23.78 11.69 10.70
C GLY A 512 -22.33 12.16 10.75
N ASP A 513 -21.56 11.75 11.75
CA ASP A 513 -20.18 12.22 11.95
C ASP A 513 -19.21 11.29 11.21
N VAL A 514 -18.68 11.75 10.06
CA VAL A 514 -17.80 10.90 9.24
C VAL A 514 -16.46 10.66 9.94
N THR A 515 -15.86 11.69 10.53
CA THR A 515 -14.55 11.59 11.20
C THR A 515 -14.72 11.85 12.70
N PRO A 516 -14.45 10.87 13.58
CA PRO A 516 -14.48 11.07 15.03
C PRO A 516 -13.32 11.98 15.45
N GLU A 517 -13.62 12.93 16.33
CA GLU A 517 -12.62 13.79 16.97
C GLU A 517 -11.72 12.98 17.92
N SER A 518 -10.57 13.54 18.29
CA SER A 518 -9.59 12.89 19.17
C SER A 518 -10.22 12.42 20.50
N GLU A 519 -11.12 13.21 21.09
CA GLU A 519 -11.79 12.93 22.36
C GLU A 519 -12.90 11.87 22.27
N THR A 520 -13.38 11.56 21.06
CA THR A 520 -14.46 10.59 20.88
C THR A 520 -13.99 9.18 21.21
N ARG A 521 -14.62 8.54 22.19
CA ARG A 521 -14.33 7.15 22.57
C ARG A 521 -15.26 6.13 21.92
N VAL A 522 -16.50 6.49 21.60
CA VAL A 522 -17.44 5.60 20.89
C VAL A 522 -18.00 6.28 19.65
N HIS A 523 -17.89 5.58 18.53
CA HIS A 523 -18.40 6.01 17.24
C HIS A 523 -19.37 4.96 16.68
N ILE A 524 -20.63 5.35 16.47
CA ILE A 524 -21.64 4.47 15.87
C ILE A 524 -21.62 4.62 14.35
N CYS A 525 -21.44 3.51 13.63
CA CYS A 525 -21.44 3.47 12.17
C CYS A 525 -22.40 2.39 11.64
N THR A 526 -22.91 2.56 10.42
CA THR A 526 -23.53 1.43 9.71
C THR A 526 -22.49 0.64 8.93
N ILE A 527 -22.77 -0.65 8.67
CA ILE A 527 -21.95 -1.50 7.80
C ILE A 527 -21.78 -0.83 6.43
N GLN A 528 -22.86 -0.31 5.82
CA GLN A 528 -22.80 0.30 4.49
C GLN A 528 -21.92 1.55 4.47
N SER A 529 -21.95 2.37 5.54
CA SER A 529 -21.11 3.55 5.67
C SER A 529 -19.63 3.18 5.76
N LEU A 530 -19.28 2.18 6.58
CA LEU A 530 -17.91 1.69 6.69
C LEU A 530 -17.40 1.08 5.40
N VAL A 531 -18.20 0.23 4.75
CA VAL A 531 -17.87 -0.35 3.44
C VAL A 531 -17.59 0.76 2.42
N LYS A 532 -18.42 1.81 2.41
CA LYS A 532 -18.20 2.93 1.50
C LYS A 532 -16.90 3.67 1.75
N ARG A 533 -16.55 3.89 3.01
CA ARG A 533 -15.33 4.60 3.37
C ARG A 533 -14.07 3.76 3.15
N VAL A 534 -14.15 2.44 3.28
CA VAL A 534 -12.97 1.57 3.17
C VAL A 534 -12.78 1.07 1.72
N LEU A 535 -13.85 0.74 1.00
CA LEU A 535 -13.77 0.16 -0.35
C LEU A 535 -13.98 1.19 -1.46
N TYR A 536 -14.80 2.22 -1.23
CA TYR A 536 -15.16 3.24 -2.23
C TYR A 536 -14.44 4.58 -2.04
N ALA A 537 -13.44 4.68 -1.14
CA ALA A 537 -12.59 5.87 -1.06
C ALA A 537 -11.81 6.08 -2.38
N ALA A 538 -11.74 7.34 -2.82
CA ALA A 538 -11.08 7.72 -4.06
C ALA A 538 -9.55 7.66 -3.88
N ASP A 539 -9.04 8.24 -2.79
CA ASP A 539 -7.66 8.06 -2.36
C ASP A 539 -7.60 7.08 -1.17
N PRO A 540 -6.68 6.11 -1.14
CA PRO A 540 -6.40 5.31 0.05
C PRO A 540 -6.17 6.14 1.31
N SER A 541 -5.65 7.37 1.21
CA SER A 541 -5.47 8.26 2.36
C SER A 541 -6.80 8.80 2.93
N GLU A 542 -7.91 8.72 2.19
CA GLU A 542 -9.24 9.09 2.68
C GLU A 542 -9.92 7.94 3.45
N ALA A 543 -9.39 6.72 3.33
CA ALA A 543 -9.91 5.59 4.07
C ALA A 543 -9.56 5.72 5.56
N PRO A 544 -10.47 5.30 6.46
CA PRO A 544 -10.18 5.09 7.88
C PRO A 544 -8.81 4.41 8.10
N PRO A 545 -7.87 5.01 8.85
CA PRO A 545 -6.61 4.33 9.15
C PRO A 545 -6.88 3.08 9.99
N ILE A 546 -6.00 2.09 9.87
CA ILE A 546 -6.21 0.74 10.46
C ILE A 546 -6.25 0.73 11.98
N ASP A 547 -5.80 1.82 12.60
CA ASP A 547 -5.72 2.05 14.03
C ASP A 547 -6.65 3.19 14.49
N GLN A 548 -7.60 3.60 13.64
CA GLN A 548 -8.65 4.54 14.04
C GLN A 548 -9.47 4.02 15.23
N TYR A 549 -9.66 2.70 15.32
CA TYR A 549 -10.41 2.02 16.38
C TYR A 549 -9.58 0.87 16.97
N ASP A 550 -9.60 0.75 18.30
CA ASP A 550 -8.96 -0.37 19.00
C ASP A 550 -9.88 -1.59 19.10
N LEU A 551 -11.20 -1.35 19.12
CA LEU A 551 -12.24 -2.37 19.20
C LEU A 551 -13.36 -2.06 18.21
N VAL A 552 -13.79 -3.08 17.47
CA VAL A 552 -14.99 -3.03 16.65
C VAL A 552 -16.02 -3.98 17.26
N VAL A 553 -17.18 -3.44 17.62
CA VAL A 553 -18.33 -4.22 18.11
C VAL A 553 -19.39 -4.18 17.03
N VAL A 554 -19.80 -5.34 16.53
CA VAL A 554 -20.81 -5.44 15.49
C VAL A 554 -22.10 -5.99 16.10
N ASP A 555 -23.18 -5.23 16.03
CA ASP A 555 -24.51 -5.67 16.44
C ASP A 555 -25.24 -6.30 15.24
N GLU A 556 -25.88 -7.46 15.48
CA GLU A 556 -26.52 -8.31 14.47
C GLU A 556 -25.59 -8.77 13.33
N CYS A 557 -24.51 -9.49 13.67
CA CYS A 557 -23.47 -10.05 12.77
C CYS A 557 -23.93 -11.17 11.81
N HIS A 558 -25.10 -11.06 11.18
CA HIS A 558 -25.66 -12.14 10.35
C HIS A 558 -25.22 -12.11 8.87
N ARG A 559 -24.47 -11.10 8.45
CA ARG A 559 -24.05 -10.86 7.06
C ARG A 559 -22.55 -10.85 6.90
#